data_AF-A0A240E2D0-F1
#
_entry.id   AF-A0A240E2D0-F1
#
_cell.length_a   1.000
_cell.length_b   1.000
_cell.length_c   1.000
_cell.angle_alpha   90.00
_cell.angle_beta   90.00
_cell.angle_gamma   90.00
#
_symmetry.space_group_name_H-M   'P 1'
#
loop_
_entity.id
_entity.type
_entity.pdbx_description
1 polymer ?
#
loop_
_entity_poly.entity_id
_entity_poly.type
_entity_poly.pdbx_seq_one_letter_code
_entity_poly.pdbx_strand_id
1 'polypeptide(L)'
;MKKPNKLLIPTFKSEKEERIFWEENDASDYFDLTKVERVTMPNLKPSTSSISLRLPQSFLEGVKLQANKIDVPYQSLMKIWLAEKLEEATK
;
A
#
# COMPACT_ATOMS: atom_id res chain seq x y z
N MET A 1 5.16 -38.60 1.16
CA MET A 1 5.14 -37.15 1.51
C MET A 1 6.58 -36.68 1.60
N LYS A 2 7.06 -35.92 0.62
CA LYS A 2 8.47 -35.48 0.54
C LYS A 2 8.73 -34.44 1.63
N LYS A 3 9.72 -34.69 2.48
CA LYS A 3 10.19 -33.75 3.50
C LYS A 3 10.70 -32.48 2.79
N PRO A 4 10.32 -31.26 3.20
CA PRO A 4 10.93 -30.07 2.62
C PRO A 4 12.39 -30.01 3.12
N ASN A 5 13.33 -30.18 2.20
CA ASN A 5 14.74 -29.94 2.45
C ASN A 5 14.90 -28.43 2.54
N LYS A 6 14.76 -27.89 3.75
CA LYS A 6 14.72 -26.45 3.98
C LYS A 6 16.14 -25.90 3.89
N LEU A 7 16.39 -25.09 2.87
CA LEU A 7 17.70 -24.47 2.64
C LEU A 7 18.00 -23.45 3.75
N LEU A 8 19.25 -23.39 4.19
CA LEU A 8 19.72 -22.42 5.18
C LEU A 8 19.74 -21.03 4.53
N ILE A 9 19.13 -20.03 5.18
CA ILE A 9 19.15 -18.65 4.72
C ILE A 9 20.60 -18.14 4.79
N PRO A 10 21.18 -17.63 3.69
CA PRO A 10 22.54 -17.09 3.71
C PRO A 10 22.68 -15.87 4.61
N THR A 11 23.85 -15.67 5.22
CA THR A 11 24.15 -14.44 5.96
C THR A 11 24.61 -13.34 4.99
N PHE A 12 23.81 -12.28 4.84
CA PHE A 12 24.15 -11.14 3.98
C PHE A 12 24.92 -10.06 4.75
N LYS A 13 25.83 -9.35 4.08
CA LYS A 13 26.58 -8.24 4.69
C LYS A 13 25.88 -6.89 4.51
N SER A 14 24.93 -6.79 3.58
CA SER A 14 24.23 -5.55 3.23
C SER A 14 22.81 -5.83 2.72
N GLU A 15 21.88 -4.91 2.99
CA GLU A 15 20.49 -4.98 2.52
C GLU A 15 20.39 -5.05 0.98
N LYS A 16 21.34 -4.43 0.27
CA LYS A 16 21.36 -4.47 -1.20
C LYS A 16 21.64 -5.88 -1.74
N GLU A 17 22.54 -6.62 -1.08
CA GLU A 17 22.87 -8.00 -1.48
C GLU A 17 21.70 -8.93 -1.19
N GLU A 18 21.04 -8.73 -0.05
CA GLU A 18 19.83 -9.48 0.33
C GLU A 18 18.70 -9.26 -0.68
N ARG A 19 18.47 -8.02 -1.12
CA ARG A 19 17.43 -7.71 -2.12
C ARG A 19 17.68 -8.43 -3.44
N ILE A 20 18.90 -8.34 -3.96
CA ILE A 20 19.27 -8.98 -5.23
C ILE A 20 19.09 -10.51 -5.12
N PHE A 21 19.50 -11.09 -3.98
CA PHE A 21 19.32 -12.52 -3.74
C PHE A 21 17.85 -12.93 -3.75
N TRP A 22 16.95 -12.18 -3.08
CA TRP A 22 15.52 -12.47 -3.08
C TRP A 22 14.80 -12.13 -4.39
N GLU A 23 15.34 -11.25 -5.22
CA GLU A 23 14.84 -11.01 -6.58
C GLU A 23 15.12 -12.21 -7.51
N GLU A 24 16.24 -12.91 -7.29
CA GLU A 24 16.65 -14.05 -8.13
C GLU A 24 16.20 -15.41 -7.59
N ASN A 25 15.91 -15.54 -6.29
CA ASN A 25 15.59 -16.82 -5.64
C ASN A 25 14.13 -16.87 -5.15
N ASP A 26 13.47 -18.01 -5.31
CA ASP A 26 12.10 -18.21 -4.80
C ASP A 26 12.12 -18.36 -3.26
N ALA A 27 11.46 -17.43 -2.58
CA ALA A 27 11.33 -17.42 -1.13
C ALA A 27 10.62 -18.67 -0.57
N SER A 28 9.81 -19.35 -1.40
CA SER A 28 9.06 -20.56 -1.01
C SER A 28 9.97 -21.75 -0.66
N ASP A 29 11.19 -21.77 -1.19
CA ASP A 29 12.18 -22.83 -0.92
C ASP A 29 12.93 -22.64 0.40
N TYR A 30 12.92 -21.42 0.95
CA TYR A 30 13.63 -21.05 2.18
C TYR A 30 12.68 -20.89 3.38
N PHE A 31 11.45 -20.41 3.15
CA PHE A 31 10.49 -20.13 4.22
C PHE A 31 9.48 -21.27 4.46
N ASP A 32 9.16 -21.53 5.73
CA ASP A 32 8.12 -22.49 6.09
C ASP A 32 6.73 -21.89 5.93
N LEU A 33 6.13 -22.10 4.75
CA LEU A 33 4.79 -21.58 4.46
C LEU A 33 3.69 -22.17 5.38
N THR A 34 3.99 -23.22 6.16
CA THR A 34 3.05 -23.79 7.14
C THR A 34 3.02 -23.04 8.48
N LYS A 35 4.01 -22.17 8.73
CA LYS A 35 4.15 -21.41 9.99
C LYS A 35 3.88 -19.90 9.82
N VAL A 36 3.41 -19.48 8.66
CA VAL A 36 3.18 -18.06 8.36
C VAL A 36 1.95 -17.58 9.13
N GLU A 37 2.14 -16.59 9.99
CA GLU A 37 1.04 -15.93 10.66
C GLU A 37 0.57 -14.72 9.86
N ARG A 38 -0.76 -14.54 9.78
CA ARG A 38 -1.34 -13.32 9.24
C ARG A 38 -1.08 -12.19 10.22
N VAL A 39 -0.02 -11.45 9.99
CA VAL A 39 0.27 -10.21 10.71
C VAL A 39 -0.59 -9.09 10.16
N THR A 40 -1.41 -8.51 11.02
CA THR A 40 -1.99 -7.19 10.76
C THR A 40 -0.94 -6.17 11.14
N MET A 41 -0.61 -5.24 10.23
CA MET A 41 0.24 -4.09 10.57
C MET A 41 -0.64 -2.87 10.85
N PRO A 42 -1.20 -2.71 12.07
CA PRO A 42 -2.12 -1.62 12.39
C PRO A 42 -1.46 -0.24 12.30
N ASN A 43 -0.13 -0.17 12.36
CA ASN A 43 0.63 1.07 12.39
C ASN A 43 1.30 1.42 11.05
N LEU A 44 1.08 0.63 9.99
CA LEU A 44 1.62 0.95 8.67
C LEU A 44 0.80 2.11 8.08
N LYS A 45 1.25 3.35 8.33
CA LYS A 45 0.65 4.52 7.70
C LYS A 45 1.07 4.56 6.24
N PRO A 46 0.15 4.64 5.27
CA PRO A 46 0.53 4.90 3.89
C PRO A 46 1.31 6.21 3.84
N SER A 47 2.42 6.22 3.11
CA SER A 47 3.25 7.41 2.93
C SER A 47 2.43 8.52 2.26
N THR A 48 2.22 9.64 2.94
CA THR A 48 1.48 10.79 2.41
C THR A 48 2.44 11.85 1.89
N SER A 49 2.25 12.29 0.65
CA SER A 49 2.97 13.43 0.06
C SER A 49 2.03 14.63 -0.08
N SER A 50 2.47 15.80 0.38
CA SER A 50 1.73 17.05 0.18
C SER A 50 1.85 17.51 -1.27
N ILE A 51 0.72 17.83 -1.91
CA ILE A 51 0.68 18.37 -3.26
C ILE A 51 -0.06 19.72 -3.28
N SER A 52 0.43 20.65 -4.09
CA SER A 52 -0.25 21.92 -4.36
C SER A 52 -0.99 21.81 -5.69
N LEU A 53 -2.34 21.85 -5.64
CA LEU A 53 -3.20 21.77 -6.83
C LEU A 53 -3.99 23.07 -6.98
N ARG A 54 -4.04 23.63 -8.20
CA ARG A 54 -4.93 24.75 -8.53
C ARG A 54 -6.25 24.24 -9.09
N LEU A 55 -7.34 24.72 -8.52
CA LEU A 55 -8.71 24.40 -8.92
C LEU A 55 -9.48 25.70 -9.16
N PRO A 56 -10.46 25.73 -10.09
CA PRO A 56 -11.39 26.85 -10.21
C PRO A 56 -12.18 27.04 -8.91
N GLN A 57 -12.46 28.29 -8.54
CA GLN A 57 -13.17 28.62 -7.30
C GLN A 57 -14.58 28.00 -7.26
N SER A 58 -15.32 28.05 -8.37
CA SER A 58 -16.67 27.47 -8.48
C SER A 58 -16.69 25.97 -8.19
N PHE A 59 -15.65 25.25 -8.63
CA PHE A 59 -15.51 23.83 -8.37
C PHE A 59 -15.29 23.55 -6.88
N LEU A 60 -14.37 24.30 -6.25
CA LEU A 60 -14.08 24.15 -4.82
C LEU A 60 -15.33 24.41 -3.96
N GLU A 61 -16.11 25.44 -4.28
CA GLU A 61 -17.37 25.74 -3.58
C GLU A 61 -18.41 24.63 -3.76
N GLY A 62 -18.50 24.04 -4.96
CA GLY A 62 -19.35 22.87 -5.20
C GLY A 62 -18.96 21.67 -4.33
N VAL A 63 -17.66 21.37 -4.22
CA VAL A 63 -17.16 20.29 -3.35
C VAL A 63 -17.47 20.57 -1.88
N LYS A 64 -17.25 21.81 -1.41
CA LYS A 64 -17.57 22.20 -0.03
C LYS A 64 -19.06 22.05 0.28
N LEU A 65 -19.94 22.45 -0.64
CA LEU A 65 -21.38 22.31 -0.45
C LEU A 65 -21.76 20.83 -0.30
N GLN A 66 -21.21 19.96 -1.15
CA GLN A 66 -21.50 18.54 -1.09
C GLN A 66 -20.93 17.89 0.18
N ALA A 67 -19.74 18.30 0.60
CA ALA A 67 -19.10 17.81 1.82
C ALA A 67 -19.92 18.16 3.08
N ASN A 68 -20.48 19.37 3.14
CA ASN A 68 -21.36 19.77 4.23
C ASN A 68 -22.67 18.94 4.26
N LYS A 69 -23.23 18.57 3.10
CA LYS A 69 -24.47 17.77 3.05
C LYS A 69 -24.31 16.37 3.65
N ILE A 70 -23.12 15.79 3.56
CA ILE A 70 -22.80 14.46 4.06
C ILE A 70 -22.00 14.51 5.38
N ASP A 71 -21.89 15.71 5.98
CA ASP A 71 -21.18 15.99 7.22
C ASP A 71 -19.73 15.51 7.25
N VAL A 72 -18.98 15.75 6.17
CA VAL A 72 -17.54 15.45 6.09
C VAL A 72 -16.71 16.67 5.69
N PRO A 73 -15.42 16.75 6.07
CA PRO A 73 -14.51 17.76 5.55
C PRO A 73 -14.32 17.63 4.04
N TYR A 74 -14.31 18.76 3.31
CA TYR A 74 -14.18 18.76 1.85
C TYR A 74 -12.90 18.07 1.34
N GLN A 75 -11.79 18.15 2.09
CA GLN A 75 -10.54 17.45 1.76
C GLN A 75 -10.68 15.93 1.90
N SER A 76 -11.47 15.47 2.88
CA SER A 76 -11.77 14.04 3.04
C SER A 76 -12.66 13.54 1.91
N LEU A 77 -13.68 14.32 1.53
CA LEU A 77 -14.52 14.00 0.37
C LEU A 77 -13.71 13.90 -0.93
N MET A 78 -12.81 14.85 -1.18
CA MET A 78 -11.92 14.79 -2.35
C MET A 78 -11.09 13.51 -2.37
N LYS A 79 -10.54 13.09 -1.22
CA LYS A 79 -9.74 11.86 -1.13
C LYS A 79 -10.57 10.63 -1.47
N ILE A 80 -11.81 10.56 -0.98
CA ILE A 80 -12.72 9.43 -1.26
C ILE A 80 -13.03 9.37 -2.76
N TRP A 81 -13.45 10.47 -3.37
CA TRP A 81 -13.78 10.49 -4.79
C TRP A 81 -12.59 10.20 -5.70
N LEU A 82 -11.39 10.70 -5.36
CA LEU A 82 -10.19 10.39 -6.12
C LEU A 82 -9.83 8.89 -6.02
N ALA A 83 -9.99 8.28 -4.84
CA ALA A 83 -9.77 6.85 -4.66
C ALA A 83 -10.77 6.02 -5.49
N GLU A 84 -12.07 6.35 -5.42
CA GLU A 84 -13.11 5.68 -6.21
C GLU A 84 -12.81 5.76 -7.72
N LYS A 85 -12.39 6.94 -8.21
CA LYS A 85 -12.04 7.10 -9.63
C LYS A 85 -10.77 6.37 -10.05
N LEU A 86 -9.80 6.20 -9.15
CA LEU A 86 -8.62 5.38 -9.41
C LEU A 86 -8.97 3.88 -9.46
N GLU A 87 -9.85 3.41 -8.57
CA GLU A 87 -10.33 2.02 -8.58
C GLU A 87 -11.16 1.72 -9.84
N GLU A 88 -12.02 2.64 -10.27
CA GLU A 88 -12.76 2.51 -11.54
C GLU A 88 -11.83 2.45 -12.76
N ALA A 89 -10.73 3.20 -12.77
CA ALA A 89 -9.80 3.26 -13.90
C ALA A 89 -8.79 2.10 -13.97
N THR A 90 -8.61 1.38 -12.86
CA THR A 90 -7.69 0.23 -12.76
C THR A 90 -8.40 -1.12 -12.92
N LYS A 91 -9.73 -1.11 -12.98
CA LYS A 91 -10.57 -2.24 -13.43
C LYS A 91 -10.60 -2.32 -14.95
#